data_AF-A0A0A0HFK3-F1
#
_entry.id   AF-A0A0A0HFK3-F1
#
_cell.length_a   1.000
_cell.length_b   1.000
_cell.length_c   1.000
_cell.angle_alpha   90.00
_cell.angle_beta   90.00
_cell.angle_gamma   90.00
#
_symmetry.space_group_name_H-M   'P 1'
#
loop_
_entity.id
_entity.type
_entity.pdbx_description
1 polymer ?
#
loop_
_entity_poly.entity_id
_entity_poly.type
_entity_poly.pdbx_seq_one_letter_code
_entity_poly.pdbx_strand_id
1 'polypeptide(L)' 'MPLDTFVDEVMDLFLRKPTPKEILVERVGFLRWAERDGNFDQAVEILNAPRDPAHQPPVAQ' A
#
# COMPACT_ATOMS: atom_id res chain seq x y z
N MET A 1 2.94 -5.74 5.78
CA MET A 1 4.16 -5.62 4.97
C MET A 1 5.17 -4.86 5.81
N PRO A 2 6.28 -5.50 6.20
CA PRO A 2 7.43 -4.85 6.81
C PRO A 2 8.01 -3.72 5.93
N LEU A 3 8.71 -2.77 6.54
CA LEU A 3 9.21 -1.57 5.85
C LEU A 3 10.30 -1.90 4.83
N ASP A 4 11.21 -2.80 5.18
CA ASP A 4 12.25 -3.37 4.32
C ASP A 4 11.65 -4.01 3.06
N THR A 5 10.65 -4.89 3.22
CA THR A 5 9.95 -5.49 2.07
C THR A 5 9.30 -4.44 1.17
N PHE A 6 8.71 -3.38 1.75
CA PHE A 6 8.13 -2.29 0.99
C PHE A 6 9.18 -1.52 0.18
N VAL A 7 10.32 -1.20 0.79
CA VAL A 7 11.42 -0.47 0.14
C VAL A 7 12.01 -1.29 -1.00
N ASP A 8 12.24 -2.58 -0.79
CA ASP A 8 12.78 -3.48 -1.82
C ASP A 8 11.88 -3.49 -3.07
N GLU A 9 10.57 -3.66 -2.87
CA GLU A 9 9.60 -3.67 -3.97
C GLU A 9 9.55 -2.33 -4.73
N VAL A 10 9.60 -1.21 -4.00
CA VAL A 10 9.65 0.14 -4.61
C VAL A 10 10.90 0.29 -5.48
N MET A 11 12.06 -0.11 -4.97
CA MET A 11 13.33 0.02 -5.70
C MET A 11 13.36 -0.89 -6.94
N ASP A 12 12.85 -2.12 -6.84
CA ASP A 12 12.71 -3.03 -7.98
C ASP A 12 11.83 -2.45 -9.10
N LEU A 13 10.74 -1.77 -8.74
CA LEU A 13 9.88 -1.08 -9.70
C LEU A 13 10.59 0.08 -10.41
N PHE A 14 11.41 0.86 -9.68
CA PHE A 14 12.18 1.97 -10.25
C PHE A 14 13.28 1.53 -11.21
N LEU A 15 13.85 0.34 -11.01
CA LEU A 15 14.91 -0.21 -11.84
C LEU A 15 14.44 -0.67 -13.23
N ARG A 16 13.13 -0.89 -13.42
CA ARG A 16 12.55 -1.31 -14.72
C ARG A 16 12.81 -0.26 -15.82
N LYS A 17 13.04 -0.73 -17.06
CA LYS A 17 13.31 0.12 -18.24
C LYS A 17 12.35 -0.24 -19.40
N PRO A 18 11.57 0.73 -19.92
CA PRO A 18 11.43 2.11 -19.43
C PRO A 18 10.84 2.13 -18.01
N THR A 19 11.21 3.14 -17.22
CA THR A 19 10.64 3.29 -15.87
C THR A 19 9.13 3.48 -15.99
N PRO A 20 8.31 2.70 -15.27
CA PRO A 20 6.86 2.83 -15.30
C PRO A 20 6.42 4.26 -14.96
N LYS A 21 5.32 4.70 -15.56
CA LYS A 21 4.73 6.01 -15.25
C LYS A 21 4.21 6.10 -13.81
N GLU A 22 3.84 4.96 -13.25
CA GLU A 22 3.37 4.82 -11.88
C GLU A 22 4.16 3.68 -11.21
N ILE A 23 4.66 3.92 -10.00
CA ILE A 23 5.33 2.92 -9.15
C ILE A 23 4.30 2.39 -8.17
N LEU A 24 3.72 1.24 -8.50
CA LEU A 24 2.65 0.62 -7.72
C LEU A 24 3.16 -0.69 -7.13
N VAL A 25 3.38 -0.72 -5.83
CA VAL A 25 3.57 -1.97 -5.10
C VAL A 25 2.29 -2.82 -5.17
N GLU A 26 2.38 -4.13 -5.20
CA GLU A 26 1.27 -5.06 -5.41
C GLU A 26 0.10 -4.74 -4.48
N ARG A 27 0.40 -4.46 -3.20
CA ARG A 27 -0.59 -4.19 -2.17
C ARG A 27 -1.43 -2.92 -2.43
N VAL A 28 -0.93 -1.95 -3.20
CA VAL A 28 -1.70 -0.72 -3.51
C VAL A 28 -2.73 -0.94 -4.61
N GLY A 29 -2.68 -2.06 -5.34
CA GLY A 29 -3.57 -2.35 -6.46
C GLY A 29 -5.05 -2.25 -6.09
N PHE A 30 -5.42 -2.76 -4.92
CA PHE A 30 -6.80 -2.66 -4.40
C PHE A 30 -7.29 -1.20 -4.31
N LEU A 31 -6.44 -0.29 -3.83
CA LEU A 31 -6.79 1.13 -3.73
C LEU A 31 -6.75 1.80 -5.11
N ARG A 32 -5.72 1.51 -5.92
CA ARG A 32 -5.52 2.12 -7.25
C ARG A 32 -6.70 1.90 -8.17
N TRP A 33 -7.34 0.74 -8.07
CA TRP A 33 -8.41 0.29 -8.97
C TRP A 33 -9.82 0.36 -8.36
N ALA A 34 -9.97 0.82 -7.12
CA ALA A 34 -11.24 0.78 -6.41
C ALA A 34 -12.38 1.52 -7.14
N GLU A 35 -12.13 2.71 -7.69
CA GLU A 35 -13.13 3.45 -8.48
C GLU A 35 -13.48 2.72 -9.78
N ARG A 36 -12.46 2.23 -10.50
CA ARG A 36 -12.63 1.51 -11.77
C ARG A 36 -13.48 0.25 -11.58
N ASP A 37 -13.23 -0.47 -10.48
CA ASP A 37 -13.85 -1.77 -10.19
C ASP A 37 -15.16 -1.63 -9.39
N GLY A 38 -15.58 -0.39 -9.05
CA GLY A 38 -16.85 -0.12 -8.36
C GLY A 38 -16.83 -0.37 -6.85
N ASN A 39 -15.65 -0.59 -6.25
CA ASN A 39 -15.48 -0.95 -4.84
C ASN A 39 -14.91 0.21 -4.00
N PHE A 40 -15.06 1.45 -4.45
CA PHE A 40 -14.51 2.63 -3.79
C PHE A 40 -14.94 2.74 -2.32
N ASP A 41 -16.25 2.67 -2.06
CA ASP A 41 -16.79 2.81 -0.71
C ASP A 41 -16.22 1.75 0.24
N GLN A 42 -16.16 0.49 -0.22
CA GLN A 42 -15.57 -0.61 0.53
C GLN A 42 -14.07 -0.38 0.80
N ALA A 43 -13.32 0.13 -0.18
CA ALA A 43 -11.91 0.41 -0.02
C ALA A 43 -11.63 1.50 1.01
N VAL A 44 -12.45 2.55 1.02
CA VAL A 44 -12.38 3.65 2.00
C VAL A 44 -12.76 3.14 3.39
N GLU A 45 -13.76 2.27 3.51
CA GLU A 45 -14.16 1.69 4.77
C GLU A 45 -13.07 0.80 5.38
N ILE A 46 -12.45 -0.08 4.57
CA ILE A 46 -11.33 -0.93 5.01
C ILE A 46 -10.12 -0.09 5.43
N LEU A 47 -9.80 0.98 4.68
CA LEU A 47 -8.65 1.84 4.97
C LEU A 47 -8.82 2.59 6.30
N ASN A 48 -10.05 2.99 6.63
CA ASN A 48 -10.37 3.75 7.83
C ASN A 48 -10.81 2.86 9.00
N ALA A 49 -10.81 1.54 8.83
CA ALA A 49 -11.19 0.61 9.89
C ALA A 49 -10.33 0.86 11.15
N PRO A 50 -10.93 0.86 12.35
CA PRO A 50 -10.20 1.05 13.59
C PRO A 50 -9.01 0.08 13.68
N ARG A 51 -7.82 0.62 13.90
CA ARG A 51 -6.62 -0.19 14.08
C ARG A 51 -6.76 -1.00 15.37
N ASP A 52 -6.40 -2.28 15.32
CA ASP A 52 -6.27 -3.10 16.52
C ASP A 52 -5.24 -2.45 17.47
N PRO A 53 -5.61 -2.13 18.72
CA PRO A 53 -4.72 -1.49 19.68
C PRO A 53 -3.46 -2.31 19.99
N ALA A 54 -3.44 -3.62 19.72
CA ALA A 54 -2.26 -4.47 19.93
C ALA A 54 -1.13 -4.27 18.90
N HIS A 55 -1.35 -3.52 17.82
CA HIS A 55 -0.37 -3.32 16.73
C HIS A 55 0.38 -1.97 16.80
N GLN A 56 0.43 -1.33 17.97
CA GLN A 56 1.26 -0.12 18.14
C GLN A 56 2.74 -0.51 18.15
N PRO A 57 3.59 0.04 17.26
CA PRO A 57 5.03 -0.05 17.45
C PRO A 57 5.37 0.65 18.78
N PRO A 58 6.36 0.16 19.54
CA PRO A 58 6.77 0.84 20.77
C PRO A 58 7.14 2.28 20.42
N VAL A 59 6.37 3.22 20.98
CA VAL A 59 6.78 4.61 21.04
C VAL A 59 8.09 4.63 21.83
N ALA A 60 9.20 4.93 21.15
CA ALA A 60 10.45 5.23 21.83
C ALA A 60 10.19 6.44 22.72
N GLN A 61 10.25 6.21 24.04
CA GLN A 61 10.24 7.25 25.07
C GLN A 61 11.54 8.04 25.03
#